data_AF-A0A349KXP2-F1
#
_entry.id   AF-A0A349KXP2-F1
#
_cell.length_a   1.000
_cell.length_b   1.000
_cell.length_c   1.000
_cell.angle_alpha   90.00
_cell.angle_beta   90.00
_cell.angle_gamma   90.00
#
_symmetry.space_group_name_H-M   'P 1'
#
loop_
_entity.id
_entity.type
_entity.pdbx_description
1 polymer ?
#
loop_
_entity_poly.entity_id
_entity_poly.type
_entity_poly.pdbx_seq_one_letter_code
_entity_poly.pdbx_strand_id
1 'polypeptide(L)'
;MQSSLDISTNSTPVAANSGLANSGAALGDYRILRRNGSVVAFEPSKIAIAMTKAFLAVNGGQGATSARVRELVEQLTEAVVAALVRRQPSGGTFHIEDVQDQVELSLMRSGEHDVARAYVLYRAKHMEERRLQKEAQQGGAAAAAAPQLHVTENGVRRALDMNQVRDLINAACVGLEKHVDAEAILSETVKNLYDGVPVEELHKSAILAARALMENDPAYSQVTARILLHTIRKEVFGREVPQAGAAAHYVTYFPEYIAKGIAAELLDPRLAEFDLARLAQALVADRDLQFGYIGLQTLYDRYFLHIDEVRIEMPQAFYMRVAMGLSLNEKDREARAIEFYSLLSSFDFMSSTPTLFNSGTRRSQLSSCYLTTVSDDLEGIYDAIKENALLAKFAGGLGNDWTPVRALGAHIKGTNGKSQGVVPFLKVVNDTAVAVNQGGKRKGAVCAYLETWHMDIEEFLDLRKNTGDDRRRTHDM
;
A
#
# COMPACT_ATOMS: atom_id res chain seq x y z
N MET A 1 -1.40 -34.22 34.65
CA MET A 1 -2.63 -33.77 35.33
C MET A 1 -3.54 -33.14 34.28
N GLN A 2 -4.59 -33.89 33.92
CA GLN A 2 -5.80 -33.41 33.22
C GLN A 2 -6.49 -32.36 34.12
N SER A 3 -7.39 -31.47 33.70
CA SER A 3 -8.50 -31.60 32.76
C SER A 3 -9.05 -30.19 32.43
N SER A 4 -9.14 -29.81 31.16
CA SER A 4 -10.38 -29.56 30.38
C SER A 4 -11.43 -28.61 30.99
N LEU A 5 -11.64 -27.50 30.26
CA LEU A 5 -12.75 -26.57 30.33
C LEU A 5 -14.06 -27.23 29.91
N ASP A 6 -15.17 -26.91 30.59
CA ASP A 6 -16.48 -26.67 29.95
C ASP A 6 -17.54 -26.07 30.91
N ILE A 7 -18.26 -25.08 30.38
CA ILE A 7 -19.71 -24.76 30.49
C ILE A 7 -20.34 -24.52 31.89
N SER A 8 -20.83 -23.30 32.14
CA SER A 8 -22.28 -22.99 32.19
C SER A 8 -22.64 -21.72 33.00
N THR A 9 -23.71 -21.11 32.53
CA THR A 9 -24.52 -19.98 33.01
C THR A 9 -25.07 -20.10 34.43
N ASN A 10 -25.05 -19.00 35.20
CA ASN A 10 -26.24 -18.41 35.83
C ASN A 10 -25.87 -17.24 36.75
N SER A 11 -26.37 -16.04 36.43
CA SER A 11 -26.34 -14.87 37.31
C SER A 11 -27.77 -14.44 37.65
N THR A 12 -28.16 -14.65 38.90
CA THR A 12 -29.29 -13.99 39.57
C THR A 12 -28.77 -12.97 40.59
N PRO A 13 -29.60 -11.99 41.00
CA PRO A 13 -29.19 -10.59 41.05
C PRO A 13 -28.66 -10.15 42.41
N VAL A 14 -27.68 -9.25 42.40
CA VAL A 14 -27.26 -8.50 43.60
C VAL A 14 -28.07 -7.21 43.66
N ALA A 15 -28.83 -7.07 44.74
CA ALA A 15 -29.50 -5.84 45.13
C ALA A 15 -28.47 -4.72 45.35
N ALA A 16 -28.62 -3.61 44.63
CA ALA A 16 -27.88 -2.38 44.90
C ALA A 16 -28.86 -1.30 45.36
N ASN A 17 -28.59 -0.84 46.57
CA ASN A 17 -29.34 0.13 47.34
C ASN A 17 -29.31 1.51 46.68
N SER A 18 -30.41 2.23 46.87
CA SER A 18 -30.72 3.58 46.41
C SER A 18 -29.79 4.65 46.96
N GLY A 19 -29.32 5.54 46.08
CA GLY A 19 -28.54 6.72 46.50
C GLY A 19 -27.85 7.46 45.36
N LEU A 20 -28.60 7.95 44.36
CA LEU A 20 -28.08 8.95 43.41
C LEU A 20 -29.12 10.07 43.27
N ALA A 21 -28.68 11.27 43.66
CA ALA A 21 -29.43 12.50 43.57
C ALA A 21 -29.86 12.78 42.13
N ASN A 22 -31.18 12.83 41.94
CA ASN A 22 -31.83 13.10 40.66
C ASN A 22 -31.63 14.58 40.28
N SER A 23 -30.61 14.86 39.49
CA SER A 23 -30.44 16.13 38.78
C SER A 23 -30.55 15.88 37.27
N GLY A 24 -31.69 15.33 36.85
CA GLY A 24 -32.03 15.21 35.44
C GLY A 24 -32.36 16.59 34.88
N ALA A 25 -31.72 16.97 33.77
CA ALA A 25 -32.09 18.15 33.00
C ALA A 25 -33.58 18.08 32.63
N ALA A 26 -34.32 19.19 32.78
CA ALA A 26 -35.72 19.23 32.38
C ALA A 26 -35.81 19.10 30.86
N LEU A 27 -36.92 18.59 30.32
CA LEU A 27 -37.12 18.48 28.86
C LEU A 27 -36.92 19.82 28.11
N GLY A 28 -37.02 20.96 28.81
CA GLY A 28 -36.73 22.30 28.29
C GLY A 28 -35.25 22.62 28.05
N ASP A 29 -34.33 21.80 28.55
CA ASP A 29 -32.88 21.96 28.37
C ASP A 29 -32.38 21.34 27.05
N TYR A 30 -33.30 20.78 26.24
CA TYR A 30 -33.01 20.16 24.95
C TYR A 30 -33.49 21.02 23.79
N ARG A 31 -32.68 21.06 22.73
CA ARG A 31 -32.97 21.78 21.48
C ARG A 31 -32.80 20.86 20.27
N ILE A 32 -33.47 21.18 19.17
CA ILE A 32 -33.32 20.50 17.88
C ILE A 32 -32.70 21.47 16.88
N LEU A 33 -31.57 21.07 16.30
CA LEU A 33 -30.99 21.70 15.12
C LEU A 33 -31.71 21.19 13.87
N ARG A 34 -32.49 22.08 13.24
CA ARG A 34 -33.20 21.79 11.99
C ARG A 34 -32.24 21.85 10.79
N ARG A 35 -32.62 21.19 9.70
CA ARG A 35 -31.85 21.10 8.44
C ARG A 35 -31.51 22.45 7.79
N ASN A 36 -32.19 23.53 8.17
CA ASN A 36 -31.95 24.89 7.69
C ASN A 36 -31.04 25.71 8.63
N GLY A 37 -30.44 25.07 9.65
CA GLY A 37 -29.58 25.72 10.65
C GLY A 37 -30.33 26.40 11.81
N SER A 38 -31.67 26.46 11.77
CA SER A 38 -32.45 27.01 12.89
C SER A 38 -32.51 26.05 14.07
N VAL A 39 -32.44 26.60 15.28
CA VAL A 39 -32.52 25.85 16.53
C VAL A 39 -33.88 26.08 17.16
N VAL A 40 -34.60 25.00 17.49
CA VAL A 40 -35.92 25.07 18.13
C VAL A 40 -35.96 24.25 19.42
N ALA A 41 -36.94 24.49 20.29
CA ALA A 41 -37.15 23.70 21.49
C ALA A 41 -37.47 22.23 21.14
N PHE A 42 -37.01 21.30 21.98
CA PHE A 42 -37.36 19.89 21.87
C PHE A 42 -38.79 19.65 22.34
N GLU A 43 -39.67 19.22 21.44
CA GLU A 43 -41.09 18.97 21.71
C GLU A 43 -41.44 17.49 21.43
N PRO A 44 -41.58 16.63 22.46
CA PRO A 44 -41.97 15.23 22.30
C PRO A 44 -43.29 15.03 21.51
N SER A 45 -44.21 15.99 21.61
CA SER A 45 -45.49 15.96 20.88
C SER A 45 -45.29 15.92 19.35
N LYS A 46 -44.20 16.48 18.81
CA LYS A 46 -43.88 16.41 17.38
C LYS A 46 -43.49 15.01 16.93
N ILE A 47 -42.84 14.24 17.82
CA ILE A 47 -42.48 12.84 17.59
C ILE A 47 -43.78 12.01 17.54
N ALA A 48 -44.63 12.15 18.56
CA ALA A 48 -45.92 11.46 18.59
C ALA A 48 -46.78 11.75 17.35
N ILE A 49 -46.84 13.00 16.88
CA ILE A 49 -47.56 13.38 15.65
C ILE A 49 -46.97 12.67 14.42
N ALA A 50 -45.64 12.60 14.30
CA ALA A 50 -44.98 11.94 13.19
C ALA A 50 -45.24 10.42 13.19
N MET A 51 -45.20 9.79 14.36
CA MET A 51 -45.51 8.36 14.52
C MET A 51 -46.98 8.07 14.21
N THR A 52 -47.92 8.87 14.73
CA THR A 52 -49.35 8.72 14.41
C THR A 52 -49.61 8.83 12.91
N LYS A 53 -48.93 9.75 12.20
CA LYS A 53 -49.03 9.84 10.73
C LYS A 53 -48.52 8.58 10.02
N ALA A 54 -47.47 7.95 10.54
CA ALA A 54 -46.95 6.69 10.02
C ALA A 54 -47.97 5.55 10.17
N PHE A 55 -48.57 5.42 11.36
CA PHE A 55 -49.61 4.43 11.64
C PHE A 55 -50.88 4.67 10.81
N LEU A 56 -51.28 5.94 10.62
CA LEU A 56 -52.39 6.34 9.75
C LEU A 56 -52.18 5.92 8.29
N ALA A 57 -50.95 6.07 7.79
CA ALA A 57 -50.62 5.76 6.41
C ALA A 57 -50.76 4.26 6.08
N VAL A 58 -50.58 3.38 7.08
CA VAL A 58 -50.66 1.92 6.91
C VAL A 58 -52.04 1.37 7.30
N ASN A 59 -52.60 1.80 8.43
CA ASN A 59 -53.83 1.22 8.99
C ASN A 59 -55.13 1.91 8.52
N GLY A 60 -55.02 2.96 7.69
CA GLY A 60 -56.16 3.74 7.21
C GLY A 60 -56.82 4.59 8.30
N GLY A 61 -57.74 5.48 7.88
CA GLY A 61 -58.35 6.50 8.75
C GLY A 61 -59.17 5.95 9.92
N GLN A 62 -59.71 4.72 9.84
CA GLN A 62 -60.46 4.11 10.93
C GLN A 62 -59.59 3.37 11.96
N GLY A 63 -58.37 2.93 11.59
CA GLY A 63 -57.46 2.23 12.49
C GLY A 63 -56.71 3.14 13.48
N ALA A 64 -56.46 4.40 13.11
CA ALA A 64 -55.62 5.31 13.89
C ALA A 64 -56.30 6.01 15.06
N THR A 65 -57.64 6.00 15.14
CA THR A 65 -58.39 6.44 16.32
C THR A 65 -58.53 5.35 17.38
N SER A 66 -58.08 4.13 17.08
CA SER A 66 -58.08 3.01 18.02
C SER A 66 -57.25 3.35 19.26
N ALA A 67 -57.79 3.05 20.45
CA ALA A 67 -57.11 3.26 21.72
C ALA A 67 -55.73 2.57 21.75
N ARG A 68 -55.65 1.39 21.12
CA ARG A 68 -54.41 0.60 20.97
C ARG A 68 -53.29 1.34 20.23
N VAL A 69 -53.62 2.07 19.16
CA VAL A 69 -52.61 2.80 18.37
C VAL A 69 -52.11 4.03 19.14
N ARG A 70 -53.00 4.70 19.88
CA ARG A 70 -52.61 5.84 20.73
C ARG A 70 -51.67 5.41 21.85
N GLU A 71 -51.99 4.33 22.55
CA GLU A 71 -51.15 3.76 23.60
C GLU A 71 -49.78 3.33 23.07
N LEU A 72 -49.75 2.66 21.90
CA LEU A 72 -48.50 2.24 21.27
C LEU A 72 -47.64 3.43 20.82
N VAL A 73 -48.24 4.47 20.23
CA VAL A 73 -47.51 5.68 19.85
C VAL A 73 -46.94 6.41 21.06
N GLU A 74 -47.67 6.46 22.17
CA GLU A 74 -47.21 7.05 23.43
C GLU A 74 -46.00 6.28 23.99
N GLN A 75 -46.10 4.95 24.11
CA GLN A 75 -45.00 4.08 24.54
C GLN A 75 -43.74 4.23 23.66
N LEU A 76 -43.92 4.28 22.34
CA LEU A 76 -42.80 4.43 21.42
C LEU A 76 -42.21 5.85 21.46
N THR A 77 -43.04 6.88 21.67
CA THR A 77 -42.56 8.25 21.83
C THR A 77 -41.72 8.37 23.11
N GLU A 78 -42.17 7.78 24.21
CA GLU A 78 -41.40 7.72 25.46
C GLU A 78 -40.07 6.98 25.28
N ALA A 79 -40.07 5.85 24.57
CA ALA A 79 -38.86 5.09 24.28
C ALA A 79 -37.85 5.92 23.48
N VAL A 80 -38.30 6.67 22.47
CA VAL A 80 -37.47 7.58 21.66
C VAL A 80 -36.89 8.70 22.52
N VAL A 81 -37.73 9.35 23.34
CA VAL A 81 -37.30 10.45 24.21
C VAL A 81 -36.28 9.95 25.24
N ALA A 82 -36.53 8.80 25.87
CA ALA A 82 -35.61 8.19 26.83
C ALA A 82 -34.27 7.83 26.18
N ALA A 83 -34.27 7.32 24.94
CA ALA A 83 -33.05 7.01 24.20
C ALA A 83 -32.22 8.26 23.89
N LEU A 84 -32.86 9.35 23.47
CA LEU A 84 -32.20 10.63 23.18
C LEU A 84 -31.62 11.28 24.44
N VAL A 85 -32.41 11.35 25.52
CA VAL A 85 -32.01 11.94 26.80
C VAL A 85 -30.90 11.13 27.47
N ARG A 86 -30.95 9.79 27.41
CA ARG A 86 -29.89 8.94 27.96
C ARG A 86 -28.53 9.19 27.31
N ARG A 87 -28.50 9.60 26.04
CA ARG A 87 -27.25 9.92 25.31
C ARG A 87 -26.66 11.28 25.71
N GLN A 88 -27.47 12.20 26.23
CA GLN A 88 -27.05 13.53 26.70
C GLN A 88 -27.77 13.91 28.01
N PRO A 89 -27.36 13.36 29.16
CA PRO A 89 -28.07 13.53 30.44
C PRO A 89 -28.06 14.97 31.00
N SER A 90 -27.17 15.84 30.50
CA SER A 90 -26.97 17.22 30.97
C SER A 90 -27.66 18.28 30.10
N GLY A 91 -28.58 17.89 29.20
CA GLY A 91 -29.13 18.79 28.18
C GLY A 91 -28.24 18.90 26.94
N GLY A 92 -28.76 19.47 25.85
CA GLY A 92 -28.00 19.57 24.60
C GLY A 92 -28.83 19.82 23.35
N THR A 93 -28.18 19.77 22.20
CA THR A 93 -28.82 19.96 20.89
C THR A 93 -28.72 18.67 20.07
N PHE A 94 -29.86 18.15 19.62
CA PHE A 94 -29.92 17.00 18.70
C PHE A 94 -30.05 17.49 17.27
N HIS A 95 -29.42 16.82 16.30
CA HIS A 95 -29.76 17.03 14.91
C HIS A 95 -31.12 16.37 14.62
N ILE A 96 -31.93 16.96 13.75
CA ILE A 96 -33.25 16.39 13.43
C ILE A 96 -33.16 14.98 12.81
N GLU A 97 -32.04 14.63 12.15
CA GLU A 97 -31.80 13.25 11.71
C GLU A 97 -31.67 12.29 12.89
N ASP A 98 -30.99 12.67 13.98
CA ASP A 98 -30.82 11.81 15.15
C ASP A 98 -32.18 11.42 15.76
N VAL A 99 -33.14 12.35 15.76
CA VAL A 99 -34.51 12.11 16.22
C VAL A 99 -35.23 11.13 15.29
N GLN A 100 -35.06 11.29 13.96
CA GLN A 100 -35.69 10.40 12.98
C GLN A 100 -35.12 8.99 13.04
N ASP A 101 -33.80 8.85 13.22
CA ASP A 101 -33.13 7.55 13.37
C ASP A 101 -33.63 6.80 14.61
N GLN A 102 -33.84 7.52 15.73
CA GLN A 102 -34.42 6.91 16.93
C GLN A 102 -35.89 6.50 16.75
N VAL A 103 -36.69 7.27 15.99
CA VAL A 103 -38.07 6.89 15.67
C VAL A 103 -38.11 5.62 14.82
N GLU A 104 -37.26 5.51 13.80
CA GLU A 104 -37.13 4.30 12.98
C GLU A 104 -36.71 3.10 13.82
N LEU A 105 -35.68 3.26 14.65
CA LEU A 105 -35.20 2.20 15.53
C LEU A 105 -36.28 1.73 16.51
N SER A 106 -37.06 2.66 17.07
CA SER A 106 -38.16 2.33 17.99
C SER A 106 -39.29 1.58 17.28
N LEU A 107 -39.68 2.00 16.07
CA LEU A 107 -40.70 1.30 15.25
C LEU A 107 -40.24 -0.10 14.81
N MET A 108 -38.96 -0.27 14.47
CA MET A 108 -38.41 -1.58 14.11
C MET A 108 -38.37 -2.54 15.30
N ARG A 109 -38.02 -2.04 16.50
CA ARG A 109 -37.94 -2.84 17.73
C ARG A 109 -39.30 -3.23 18.31
N SER A 110 -40.36 -2.48 17.98
CA SER A 110 -41.72 -2.78 18.45
C SER A 110 -42.42 -3.88 17.65
N GLY A 111 -41.80 -4.39 16.59
CA GLY A 111 -42.38 -5.41 15.70
C GLY A 111 -43.36 -4.84 14.66
N GLU A 112 -43.55 -3.51 14.60
CA GLU A 112 -44.44 -2.84 13.66
C GLU A 112 -43.73 -2.59 12.31
N HIS A 113 -43.29 -3.67 11.67
CA HIS A 113 -42.41 -3.62 10.50
C HIS A 113 -43.02 -2.91 9.29
N ASP A 114 -44.33 -3.02 9.09
CA ASP A 114 -45.03 -2.36 7.98
C ASP A 114 -45.08 -0.83 8.18
N VAL A 115 -45.29 -0.38 9.42
CA VAL A 115 -45.27 1.04 9.79
C VAL A 115 -43.85 1.60 9.73
N ALA A 116 -42.86 0.84 10.20
CA ALA A 116 -41.45 1.21 10.08
C ALA A 116 -41.04 1.37 8.60
N ARG A 117 -41.40 0.42 7.74
CA ARG A 117 -41.12 0.48 6.29
C ARG A 117 -41.80 1.69 5.64
N ALA A 118 -43.06 1.95 5.95
CA ALA A 118 -43.78 3.10 5.43
C ALA A 118 -43.14 4.43 5.88
N TYR A 119 -42.70 4.53 7.14
CA TYR A 119 -42.00 5.70 7.66
C TYR A 119 -40.66 5.95 6.95
N VAL A 120 -39.84 4.91 6.77
CA VAL A 120 -38.54 4.98 6.06
C VAL A 120 -38.74 5.43 4.61
N LEU A 121 -39.70 4.85 3.88
CA LEU A 121 -40.01 5.23 2.50
C LEU A 121 -40.49 6.68 2.40
N TYR A 122 -41.34 7.13 3.33
CA TYR A 122 -41.80 8.51 3.40
C TYR A 122 -40.64 9.48 3.67
N ARG A 123 -39.74 9.14 4.61
CA ARG A 123 -38.53 9.93 4.90
C ARG A 123 -37.62 10.04 3.68
N ALA A 124 -37.35 8.91 3.01
CA ALA A 124 -36.51 8.83 1.82
C ALA A 124 -37.08 9.65 0.66
N LYS A 125 -38.37 9.51 0.35
CA LYS A 125 -39.05 10.28 -0.70
C LYS A 125 -38.92 11.79 -0.45
N HIS A 126 -39.17 12.23 0.77
CA HIS A 126 -39.04 13.64 1.09
C HIS A 126 -37.58 14.12 1.12
N MET A 127 -36.62 13.25 1.45
CA MET A 127 -35.19 13.58 1.35
C MET A 127 -34.83 13.85 -0.11
N GLU A 128 -35.32 13.02 -1.01
CA GLU A 128 -35.14 13.16 -2.45
C GLU A 128 -35.82 14.41 -3.01
N GLU A 129 -37.09 14.66 -2.68
CA GLU A 129 -37.80 15.88 -3.08
C GLU A 129 -37.05 17.15 -2.65
N ARG A 130 -36.45 17.13 -1.46
CA ARG A 130 -35.64 18.24 -0.95
C ARG A 130 -34.28 18.35 -1.64
N ARG A 131 -33.64 17.22 -1.98
CA ARG A 131 -32.41 17.19 -2.77
C ARG A 131 -32.65 17.85 -4.13
N LEU A 132 -33.73 17.44 -4.80
CA LEU A 132 -34.18 18.03 -6.07
C LEU A 132 -34.53 19.52 -5.95
N GLN A 133 -35.18 19.94 -4.86
CA GLN A 133 -35.45 21.37 -4.62
C GLN A 133 -34.18 22.19 -4.37
N LYS A 134 -33.19 21.64 -3.65
CA LYS A 134 -31.87 22.28 -3.46
C LYS A 134 -31.09 22.35 -4.76
N GLU A 135 -31.10 21.27 -5.55
CA GLU A 135 -30.47 21.22 -6.88
C GLU A 135 -31.14 22.21 -7.85
N ALA A 136 -32.47 22.34 -7.81
CA ALA A 136 -33.21 23.33 -8.60
C ALA A 136 -32.96 24.78 -8.14
N GLN A 137 -32.81 25.02 -6.84
CA GLN A 137 -32.44 26.33 -6.29
C GLN A 137 -30.96 26.68 -6.57
N GLN A 138 -30.07 25.71 -6.61
CA GLN A 138 -28.67 25.88 -6.99
C GLN A 138 -28.48 25.99 -8.51
N GLY A 139 -29.37 25.41 -9.32
CA GLY A 139 -29.37 25.54 -10.78
C GLY A 139 -29.69 26.94 -11.31
N GLY A 140 -30.18 27.85 -10.46
CA GLY A 140 -30.46 29.26 -10.80
C GLY A 140 -29.45 30.27 -10.23
N ALA A 141 -28.65 29.88 -9.24
CA ALA A 141 -27.47 30.65 -8.85
C ALA A 141 -26.38 30.29 -9.86
N ALA A 142 -25.91 31.26 -10.66
CA ALA A 142 -24.74 31.08 -11.51
C ALA A 142 -23.68 30.32 -10.70
N ALA A 143 -23.30 29.13 -11.18
CA ALA A 143 -22.29 28.30 -10.53
C ALA A 143 -21.14 29.22 -10.13
N ALA A 144 -20.97 29.47 -8.83
CA ALA A 144 -19.83 30.22 -8.35
C ALA A 144 -18.62 29.50 -8.95
N ALA A 145 -17.88 30.19 -9.83
CA ALA A 145 -16.80 29.58 -10.58
C ALA A 145 -15.94 28.79 -9.58
N ALA A 146 -15.80 27.49 -9.82
CA ALA A 146 -15.04 26.63 -8.93
C ALA A 146 -13.68 27.30 -8.68
N PRO A 147 -13.24 27.40 -7.41
CA PRO A 147 -12.03 28.15 -7.08
C PRO A 147 -10.88 27.65 -7.96
N GLN A 148 -10.29 28.56 -8.73
CA GLN A 148 -9.20 28.23 -9.64
C GLN A 148 -8.00 27.80 -8.79
N LEU A 149 -7.70 26.49 -8.80
CA LEU A 149 -6.55 25.94 -8.10
C LEU A 149 -5.27 26.42 -8.78
N HIS A 150 -4.26 26.72 -7.97
CA HIS A 150 -2.92 27.02 -8.45
C HIS A 150 -1.95 25.92 -8.06
N VAL A 151 -0.98 25.66 -8.93
CA VAL A 151 0.15 24.78 -8.66
C VAL A 151 1.46 25.58 -8.62
N THR A 152 2.41 25.09 -7.84
CA THR A 152 3.75 25.69 -7.74
C THR A 152 4.76 24.80 -8.47
N GLU A 153 5.45 25.37 -9.46
CA GLU A 153 6.54 24.71 -10.20
C GLU A 153 7.80 25.58 -10.07
N ASN A 154 8.88 25.04 -9.48
CA ASN A 154 10.13 25.77 -9.25
C ASN A 154 9.94 27.13 -8.50
N GLY A 155 9.01 27.17 -7.54
CA GLY A 155 8.67 28.37 -6.78
C GLY A 155 7.78 29.37 -7.51
N VAL A 156 7.41 29.11 -8.77
CA VAL A 156 6.49 29.95 -9.56
C VAL A 156 5.08 29.39 -9.45
N ARG A 157 4.16 30.24 -9.00
CA ARG A 157 2.73 29.93 -8.92
C ARG A 157 2.08 30.07 -10.30
N ARG A 158 1.41 29.03 -10.77
CA ARG A 158 0.66 29.00 -12.05
C ARG A 158 -0.74 28.47 -11.81
N ALA A 159 -1.69 28.90 -12.63
CA ALA A 159 -3.03 28.30 -12.61
C ALA A 159 -2.93 26.83 -13.04
N LEU A 160 -3.64 25.93 -12.35
CA LEU A 160 -3.72 24.53 -12.72
C LEU A 160 -4.46 24.40 -14.05
N ASP A 161 -3.79 23.84 -15.06
CA ASP A 161 -4.44 23.47 -16.31
C ASP A 161 -5.17 22.13 -16.15
N MET A 162 -6.47 22.23 -15.91
CA MET A 162 -7.34 21.06 -15.77
C MET A 162 -7.42 20.20 -17.04
N ASN A 163 -7.19 20.78 -18.23
CA ASN A 163 -7.18 20.01 -19.46
C ASN A 163 -5.93 19.14 -19.54
N GLN A 164 -4.78 19.67 -19.14
CA GLN A 164 -3.53 18.90 -19.11
C GLN A 164 -3.62 17.68 -18.16
N VAL A 165 -4.22 17.85 -16.98
CA VAL A 165 -4.44 16.73 -16.03
C VAL A 165 -5.39 15.69 -16.61
N ARG A 166 -6.49 16.14 -17.22
CA ARG A 166 -7.45 15.26 -17.88
C ARG A 166 -6.82 14.49 -19.04
N ASP A 167 -6.02 15.16 -19.88
CA ASP A 167 -5.34 14.56 -21.02
C ASP A 167 -4.32 13.50 -20.57
N LEU A 168 -3.60 13.76 -19.48
CA LEU A 168 -2.69 12.79 -18.87
C LEU A 168 -3.43 11.52 -18.42
N ILE A 169 -4.53 11.68 -17.68
CA ILE A 169 -5.32 10.55 -17.18
C ILE A 169 -5.96 9.78 -18.35
N ASN A 170 -6.55 10.49 -19.30
CA ASN A 170 -7.12 9.88 -20.50
C ASN A 170 -6.07 9.10 -21.30
N ALA A 171 -4.87 9.66 -21.48
CA ALA A 171 -3.78 8.97 -22.15
C ALA A 171 -3.37 7.69 -21.42
N ALA A 172 -3.41 7.67 -20.08
CA ALA A 172 -3.16 6.47 -19.29
C ALA A 172 -4.27 5.41 -19.44
N CYS A 173 -5.52 5.83 -19.68
CA CYS A 173 -6.68 4.95 -19.84
C CYS A 173 -6.84 4.34 -21.25
N VAL A 174 -6.06 4.78 -22.25
CA VAL A 174 -6.18 4.29 -23.65
C VAL A 174 -6.09 2.77 -23.73
N GLY A 175 -7.08 2.14 -24.37
CA GLY A 175 -7.20 0.68 -24.52
C GLY A 175 -7.75 -0.05 -23.29
N LEU A 176 -8.11 0.66 -22.23
CA LEU A 176 -8.67 0.13 -20.98
C LEU A 176 -10.05 0.72 -20.65
N GLU A 177 -10.66 1.50 -21.56
CA GLU A 177 -11.83 2.35 -21.33
C GLU A 177 -13.07 1.59 -20.86
N LYS A 178 -13.14 0.28 -21.13
CA LYS A 178 -14.24 -0.58 -20.66
C LYS A 178 -14.14 -0.95 -19.18
N HIS A 179 -12.95 -0.83 -18.60
CA HIS A 179 -12.62 -1.28 -17.24
C HIS A 179 -12.33 -0.14 -16.27
N VAL A 180 -12.05 1.06 -16.80
CA VAL A 180 -11.60 2.20 -16.01
C VAL A 180 -12.42 3.45 -16.30
N ASP A 181 -12.62 4.27 -15.28
CA ASP A 181 -13.29 5.56 -15.35
C ASP A 181 -12.27 6.67 -15.11
N ALA A 182 -11.91 7.37 -16.19
CA ALA A 182 -10.96 8.49 -16.15
C ALA A 182 -11.49 9.68 -15.34
N GLU A 183 -12.81 9.94 -15.38
CA GLU A 183 -13.41 11.05 -14.63
C GLU A 183 -13.47 10.73 -13.13
N ALA A 184 -13.64 9.46 -12.75
CA ALA A 184 -13.51 9.05 -11.35
C ALA A 184 -12.10 9.30 -10.81
N ILE A 185 -11.05 8.95 -11.57
CA ILE A 185 -9.66 9.25 -11.20
C ILE A 185 -9.44 10.75 -11.10
N LEU A 186 -9.90 11.53 -12.08
CA LEU A 186 -9.73 12.98 -12.11
C LEU A 186 -10.42 13.65 -10.92
N SER A 187 -11.67 13.28 -10.65
CA SER A 187 -12.46 13.81 -9.53
C SER A 187 -11.77 13.55 -8.19
N GLU A 188 -11.31 12.32 -7.95
CA GLU A 188 -10.61 11.97 -6.72
C GLU A 188 -9.22 12.62 -6.64
N THR A 189 -8.53 12.79 -7.77
CA THR A 189 -7.26 13.54 -7.83
C THR A 189 -7.44 14.97 -7.36
N VAL A 190 -8.42 15.69 -7.92
CA VAL A 190 -8.69 17.11 -7.64
C VAL A 190 -9.16 17.33 -6.21
N LYS A 191 -10.00 16.42 -5.70
CA LYS A 191 -10.52 16.46 -4.33
C LYS A 191 -9.42 16.44 -3.26
N ASN A 192 -8.28 15.81 -3.57
CA ASN A 192 -7.13 15.71 -2.68
C ASN A 192 -6.11 16.85 -2.86
N LEU A 193 -6.36 17.82 -3.75
CA LEU A 193 -5.49 18.98 -3.94
C LEU A 193 -5.91 20.16 -3.07
N TYR A 194 -4.91 20.94 -2.66
CA TYR A 194 -5.07 22.25 -2.04
C TYR A 194 -4.47 23.34 -2.94
N ASP A 195 -4.90 24.58 -2.76
CA ASP A 195 -4.40 25.72 -3.54
C ASP A 195 -2.92 26.00 -3.21
N GLY A 196 -2.08 26.11 -4.25
CA GLY A 196 -0.63 26.31 -4.11
C GLY A 196 0.19 25.01 -4.05
N VAL A 197 -0.43 23.84 -4.24
CA VAL A 197 0.23 22.52 -4.21
C VAL A 197 1.40 22.42 -5.19
N PRO A 198 2.54 21.79 -4.82
CA PRO A 198 3.62 21.51 -5.76
C PRO A 198 3.17 20.63 -6.94
N VAL A 199 3.68 20.87 -8.14
CA VAL A 199 3.34 20.04 -9.33
C VAL A 199 3.68 18.56 -9.13
N GLU A 200 4.74 18.24 -8.37
CA GLU A 200 5.08 16.87 -8.03
C GLU A 200 4.00 16.18 -7.17
N GLU A 201 3.35 16.93 -6.26
CA GLU A 201 2.26 16.41 -5.44
C GLU A 201 0.98 16.20 -6.24
N LEU A 202 0.75 16.98 -7.30
CA LEU A 202 -0.33 16.72 -8.26
C LEU A 202 -0.19 15.34 -8.91
N HIS A 203 1.01 14.99 -9.36
CA HIS A 203 1.27 13.68 -9.98
C HIS A 203 1.12 12.54 -8.97
N LYS A 204 1.62 12.73 -7.74
CA LYS A 204 1.45 11.77 -6.64
C LYS A 204 -0.02 11.57 -6.28
N SER A 205 -0.81 12.65 -6.26
CA SER A 205 -2.26 12.59 -6.03
C SER A 205 -2.95 11.74 -7.11
N ALA A 206 -2.62 11.93 -8.39
CA ALA A 206 -3.17 11.15 -9.48
C ALA A 206 -2.83 9.65 -9.38
N ILE A 207 -1.59 9.32 -9.00
CA ILE A 207 -1.16 7.93 -8.76
C ILE A 207 -1.95 7.33 -7.59
N LEU A 208 -2.12 8.05 -6.48
CA LEU A 208 -2.86 7.57 -5.32
C LEU A 208 -4.36 7.37 -5.62
N ALA A 209 -4.96 8.30 -6.37
CA ALA A 209 -6.35 8.22 -6.80
C ALA A 209 -6.59 6.99 -7.69
N ALA A 210 -5.74 6.77 -8.70
CA ALA A 210 -5.83 5.59 -9.56
C ALA A 210 -5.56 4.29 -8.79
N ARG A 211 -4.59 4.30 -7.87
CA ARG A 211 -4.24 3.13 -7.04
C ARG A 211 -5.40 2.70 -6.14
N ALA A 212 -6.14 3.65 -5.57
CA ALA A 212 -7.29 3.33 -4.71
C ALA A 212 -8.39 2.55 -5.46
N LEU A 213 -8.51 2.75 -6.77
CA LEU A 213 -9.49 2.08 -7.62
C LEU A 213 -9.05 0.67 -8.07
N MET A 214 -7.82 0.24 -7.77
CA MET A 214 -7.33 -1.11 -8.08
C MET A 214 -8.13 -2.22 -7.40
N GLU A 215 -8.78 -1.93 -6.28
CA GLU A 215 -9.68 -2.89 -5.61
C GLU A 215 -10.96 -3.14 -6.42
N ASN A 216 -11.39 -2.14 -7.21
CA ASN A 216 -12.61 -2.24 -8.03
C ASN A 216 -12.35 -3.01 -9.33
N ASP A 217 -11.24 -2.75 -10.01
CA ASP A 217 -10.84 -3.47 -11.23
C ASP A 217 -9.30 -3.51 -11.35
N PRO A 218 -8.69 -4.68 -11.68
CA PRO A 218 -7.24 -4.80 -11.84
C PRO A 218 -6.65 -3.93 -12.96
N ALA A 219 -7.43 -3.50 -13.95
CA ALA A 219 -6.98 -2.61 -15.04
C ALA A 219 -6.44 -1.26 -14.51
N TYR A 220 -6.93 -0.79 -13.36
CA TYR A 220 -6.39 0.40 -12.70
C TYR A 220 -4.92 0.23 -12.30
N SER A 221 -4.39 -0.99 -12.15
CA SER A 221 -2.96 -1.24 -11.95
C SER A 221 -2.12 -0.75 -13.13
N GLN A 222 -2.59 -0.99 -14.36
CA GLN A 222 -1.91 -0.52 -15.57
C GLN A 222 -2.07 0.99 -15.74
N VAL A 223 -3.26 1.55 -15.48
CA VAL A 223 -3.46 3.00 -15.50
C VAL A 223 -2.54 3.71 -14.51
N THR A 224 -2.45 3.19 -13.28
CA THR A 224 -1.56 3.73 -12.25
C THR A 224 -0.09 3.65 -12.67
N ALA A 225 0.35 2.53 -13.28
CA ALA A 225 1.68 2.41 -13.86
C ALA A 225 1.94 3.42 -14.97
N ARG A 226 0.96 3.68 -15.85
CA ARG A 226 1.10 4.63 -16.97
C ARG A 226 1.18 6.09 -16.51
N ILE A 227 0.48 6.45 -15.42
CA ILE A 227 0.62 7.76 -14.77
C ILE A 227 2.01 7.88 -14.13
N LEU A 228 2.48 6.84 -13.41
CA LEU A 228 3.85 6.81 -12.88
C LEU A 228 4.89 6.94 -14.00
N LEU A 229 4.73 6.19 -15.09
CA LEU A 229 5.60 6.22 -16.27
C LEU A 229 5.69 7.62 -16.90
N HIS A 230 4.60 8.40 -16.89
CA HIS A 230 4.67 9.79 -17.33
C HIS A 230 5.63 10.62 -16.46
N THR A 231 5.58 10.44 -15.14
CA THR A 231 6.49 11.12 -14.21
C THR A 231 7.94 10.70 -14.44
N ILE A 232 8.19 9.40 -14.59
CA ILE A 232 9.53 8.85 -14.89
C ILE A 232 10.07 9.43 -16.21
N ARG A 233 9.24 9.51 -17.26
CA ARG A 233 9.65 10.12 -18.53
C ARG A 233 9.99 11.59 -18.40
N LYS A 234 9.17 12.36 -17.69
CA LYS A 234 9.42 13.79 -17.46
C LYS A 234 10.74 14.00 -16.74
N GLU A 235 11.01 13.18 -15.72
CA GLU A 235 12.26 13.19 -14.96
C GLU A 235 13.47 12.82 -15.83
N VAL A 236 13.42 11.67 -16.51
CA VAL A 236 14.57 11.13 -17.26
C VAL A 236 14.86 11.94 -18.53
N PHE A 237 13.84 12.37 -19.27
CA PHE A 237 14.01 13.19 -20.47
C PHE A 237 14.16 14.69 -20.16
N GLY A 238 13.93 15.12 -18.91
CA GLY A 238 13.96 16.52 -18.48
C GLY A 238 12.85 17.41 -19.05
N ARG A 239 11.86 16.83 -19.73
CA ARG A 239 10.71 17.53 -20.34
C ARG A 239 9.51 16.61 -20.46
N GLU A 240 8.32 17.20 -20.58
CA GLU A 240 7.11 16.42 -20.84
C GLU A 240 7.13 15.83 -22.26
N VAL A 241 6.96 14.51 -22.33
CA VAL A 241 6.91 13.74 -23.57
C VAL A 241 5.68 12.84 -23.54
N PRO A 242 4.73 13.01 -24.48
CA PRO A 242 3.58 12.12 -24.62
C PRO A 242 3.99 10.69 -24.97
N GLN A 243 3.12 9.71 -24.70
CA GLN A 243 3.39 8.30 -25.03
C GLN A 243 3.69 8.07 -26.50
N ALA A 244 2.94 8.69 -27.40
CA ALA A 244 3.18 8.60 -28.83
C ALA A 244 4.58 9.11 -29.26
N GLY A 245 5.19 10.02 -28.49
CA GLY A 245 6.54 10.55 -28.77
C GLY A 245 7.67 9.71 -28.17
N ALA A 246 7.38 8.75 -27.28
CA ALA A 246 8.40 8.05 -26.51
C ALA A 246 9.41 7.29 -27.38
N ALA A 247 8.94 6.62 -28.45
CA ALA A 247 9.81 5.86 -29.36
C ALA A 247 10.90 6.73 -30.01
N ALA A 248 10.53 7.90 -30.53
CA ALA A 248 11.49 8.81 -31.14
C ALA A 248 12.52 9.33 -30.12
N HIS A 249 12.09 9.58 -28.89
CA HIS A 249 12.97 10.06 -27.83
C HIS A 249 13.92 8.99 -27.33
N TYR A 250 13.50 7.72 -27.22
CA TYR A 250 14.41 6.62 -26.86
C TYR A 250 15.62 6.55 -27.79
N VAL A 251 15.44 6.81 -29.09
CA VAL A 251 16.53 6.76 -30.07
C VAL A 251 17.62 7.79 -29.77
N THR A 252 17.25 9.01 -29.40
CA THR A 252 18.22 10.08 -29.08
C THR A 252 18.74 9.98 -27.66
N TYR A 253 17.88 9.60 -26.72
CA TYR A 253 18.22 9.51 -25.30
C TYR A 253 19.16 8.35 -24.99
N PHE A 254 19.03 7.20 -25.65
CA PHE A 254 19.77 6.00 -25.25
C PHE A 254 21.30 6.15 -25.31
N PRO A 255 21.90 6.70 -26.38
CA PRO A 255 23.34 6.99 -26.40
C PRO A 255 23.77 8.01 -25.35
N GLU A 256 22.96 9.06 -25.12
CA GLU A 256 23.22 10.08 -24.09
C GLU A 256 23.21 9.47 -22.68
N TYR A 257 22.26 8.56 -22.42
CA TYR A 257 22.18 7.79 -21.18
C TYR A 257 23.43 6.95 -20.93
N ILE A 258 23.93 6.22 -21.95
CA ILE A 258 25.16 5.43 -21.82
C ILE A 258 26.35 6.35 -21.50
N ALA A 259 26.50 7.45 -22.23
CA ALA A 259 27.57 8.41 -21.99
C ALA A 259 27.50 9.03 -20.58
N LYS A 260 26.30 9.45 -20.15
CA LYS A 260 26.06 10.01 -18.81
C LYS A 260 26.35 8.99 -17.70
N GLY A 261 25.92 7.75 -17.88
CA GLY A 261 26.16 6.65 -16.94
C GLY A 261 27.64 6.27 -16.82
N ILE A 262 28.39 6.32 -17.93
CA ILE A 262 29.85 6.11 -17.91
C ILE A 262 30.56 7.28 -17.22
N ALA A 263 30.18 8.52 -17.53
CA ALA A 263 30.77 9.72 -16.93
C ALA A 263 30.54 9.78 -15.40
N ALA A 264 29.39 9.29 -14.94
CA ALA A 264 29.07 9.15 -13.51
C ALA A 264 29.65 7.88 -12.86
N GLU A 265 30.47 7.11 -13.58
CA GLU A 265 31.08 5.85 -13.14
C GLU A 265 30.08 4.74 -12.75
N LEU A 266 28.83 4.84 -13.19
CA LEU A 266 27.78 3.86 -12.94
C LEU A 266 27.85 2.69 -13.94
N LEU A 267 28.25 2.97 -15.19
CA LEU A 267 28.31 2.01 -16.28
C LEU A 267 29.74 1.59 -16.63
N ASP A 268 29.91 0.37 -17.13
CA ASP A 268 31.17 -0.10 -17.70
C ASP A 268 31.46 0.65 -19.02
N PRO A 269 32.64 1.29 -19.18
CA PRO A 269 33.00 1.99 -20.41
C PRO A 269 32.91 1.13 -21.69
N ARG A 270 33.05 -0.19 -21.58
CA ARG A 270 32.92 -1.11 -22.72
C ARG A 270 31.52 -1.10 -23.34
N LEU A 271 30.49 -0.64 -22.63
CA LEU A 271 29.16 -0.46 -23.21
C LEU A 271 29.15 0.56 -24.36
N ALA A 272 30.09 1.52 -24.38
CA ALA A 272 30.22 2.47 -25.48
C ALA A 272 30.83 1.87 -26.77
N GLU A 273 31.38 0.65 -26.70
CA GLU A 273 31.94 -0.05 -27.87
C GLU A 273 30.87 -0.66 -28.78
N PHE A 274 29.63 -0.80 -28.29
CA PHE A 274 28.50 -1.30 -29.09
C PHE A 274 28.07 -0.28 -30.15
N ASP A 275 27.42 -0.75 -31.21
CA ASP A 275 26.64 0.11 -32.10
C ASP A 275 25.36 0.61 -31.40
N LEU A 276 25.50 1.69 -30.63
CA LEU A 276 24.40 2.28 -29.87
C LEU A 276 23.26 2.78 -30.76
N ALA A 277 23.53 3.18 -32.01
CA ALA A 277 22.49 3.62 -32.93
C ALA A 277 21.60 2.45 -33.37
N ARG A 278 22.23 1.30 -33.67
CA ARG A 278 21.51 0.05 -33.97
C ARG A 278 20.71 -0.44 -32.76
N LEU A 279 21.29 -0.42 -31.56
CA LEU A 279 20.58 -0.85 -30.34
C LEU A 279 19.43 0.10 -29.97
N ALA A 280 19.61 1.40 -30.13
CA ALA A 280 18.56 2.39 -29.86
C ALA A 280 17.35 2.20 -30.78
N GLN A 281 17.55 1.82 -32.04
CA GLN A 281 16.47 1.47 -32.97
C GLN A 281 15.75 0.18 -32.62
N ALA A 282 16.38 -0.72 -31.86
CA ALA A 282 15.77 -1.97 -31.42
C ALA A 282 14.85 -1.79 -30.20
N LEU A 283 14.90 -0.64 -29.51
CA LEU A 283 14.06 -0.36 -28.34
C LEU A 283 12.59 -0.22 -28.74
N VAL A 284 11.70 -0.96 -28.06
CA VAL A 284 10.26 -0.95 -28.29
C VAL A 284 9.56 -0.21 -27.15
N ALA A 285 9.33 1.10 -27.34
CA ALA A 285 8.75 1.97 -26.31
C ALA A 285 7.36 1.52 -25.81
N ASP A 286 6.55 0.89 -26.67
CA ASP A 286 5.21 0.42 -26.30
C ASP A 286 5.24 -0.67 -25.22
N ARG A 287 6.38 -1.35 -25.03
CA ARG A 287 6.55 -2.32 -23.94
C ARG A 287 6.52 -1.67 -22.56
N ASP A 288 6.73 -0.35 -22.46
CA ASP A 288 6.53 0.38 -21.20
C ASP A 288 5.07 0.31 -20.71
N LEU A 289 4.11 0.09 -21.61
CA LEU A 289 2.68 -0.01 -21.27
C LEU A 289 2.27 -1.39 -20.72
N GLN A 290 3.18 -2.37 -20.72
CA GLN A 290 2.95 -3.72 -20.21
C GLN A 290 3.03 -3.80 -18.68
N PHE A 291 3.66 -2.81 -18.03
CA PHE A 291 3.86 -2.83 -16.60
C PHE A 291 2.56 -2.66 -15.81
N GLY A 292 2.39 -3.48 -14.76
CA GLY A 292 1.53 -3.15 -13.63
C GLY A 292 2.26 -2.25 -12.63
N TYR A 293 1.50 -1.57 -11.77
CA TYR A 293 2.04 -0.54 -10.87
C TYR A 293 3.17 -1.04 -9.97
N ILE A 294 2.98 -2.18 -9.29
CA ILE A 294 3.98 -2.73 -8.37
C ILE A 294 5.29 -3.06 -9.09
N GLY A 295 5.21 -3.55 -10.33
CA GLY A 295 6.38 -3.88 -11.14
C GLY A 295 7.20 -2.63 -11.48
N LEU A 296 6.55 -1.60 -12.02
CA LEU A 296 7.22 -0.35 -12.37
C LEU A 296 7.75 0.38 -11.14
N GLN A 297 6.96 0.47 -10.07
CA GLN A 297 7.37 1.08 -8.79
C GLN A 297 8.61 0.38 -8.23
N THR A 298 8.65 -0.96 -8.28
CA THR A 298 9.82 -1.72 -7.81
C THR A 298 11.08 -1.39 -8.60
N LEU A 299 10.97 -1.27 -9.93
CA LEU A 299 12.11 -0.92 -10.78
C LEU A 299 12.57 0.52 -10.51
N TYR A 300 11.62 1.46 -10.41
CA TYR A 300 11.91 2.86 -10.11
C TYR A 300 12.61 3.03 -8.75
N ASP A 301 12.08 2.42 -7.70
CA ASP A 301 12.59 2.62 -6.35
C ASP A 301 14.00 2.04 -6.18
N ARG A 302 14.29 0.92 -6.85
CA ARG A 302 15.48 0.12 -6.51
C ARG A 302 16.42 -0.19 -7.65
N TYR A 303 15.95 -0.33 -8.90
CA TYR A 303 16.75 -0.87 -10.00
C TYR A 303 17.26 0.20 -10.97
N PHE A 304 16.45 1.22 -11.26
CA PHE A 304 16.83 2.26 -12.19
C PHE A 304 17.99 3.10 -11.65
N LEU A 305 18.99 3.30 -12.51
CA LEU A 305 20.14 4.13 -12.18
C LEU A 305 19.71 5.59 -11.94
N HIS A 306 20.37 6.23 -10.97
CA HIS A 306 20.17 7.62 -10.61
C HIS A 306 21.47 8.35 -10.30
N ILE A 307 21.44 9.67 -10.43
CA ILE A 307 22.51 10.59 -10.02
C ILE A 307 21.84 11.66 -9.15
N ASP A 308 22.33 11.85 -7.93
CA ASP A 308 21.77 12.81 -6.96
C ASP A 308 20.25 12.66 -6.80
N GLU A 309 19.80 11.41 -6.57
CA GLU A 309 18.39 10.98 -6.49
C GLU A 309 17.56 11.10 -7.78
N VAL A 310 18.06 11.75 -8.83
CA VAL A 310 17.36 11.88 -10.12
C VAL A 310 17.62 10.66 -10.99
N ARG A 311 16.56 9.96 -11.38
CA ARG A 311 16.60 8.82 -12.28
C ARG A 311 17.10 9.23 -13.65
N ILE A 312 18.04 8.47 -14.18
CA ILE A 312 18.59 8.67 -15.53
C ILE A 312 18.20 7.55 -16.48
N GLU A 313 17.48 6.53 -16.01
CA GLU A 313 17.23 5.28 -16.72
C GLU A 313 15.73 5.05 -16.95
N MET A 314 15.34 4.88 -18.21
CA MET A 314 14.01 4.47 -18.64
C MET A 314 13.85 2.94 -18.67
N PRO A 315 12.63 2.36 -18.58
CA PRO A 315 12.46 0.91 -18.48
C PRO A 315 13.01 0.11 -19.67
N GLN A 316 12.85 0.59 -20.92
CA GLN A 316 13.46 -0.13 -22.06
C GLN A 316 14.99 -0.02 -22.08
N ALA A 317 15.53 1.13 -21.66
CA ALA A 317 16.98 1.31 -21.54
C ALA A 317 17.58 0.44 -20.43
N PHE A 318 16.84 0.24 -19.33
CA PHE A 318 17.19 -0.70 -18.27
C PHE A 318 17.37 -2.13 -18.81
N TYR A 319 16.38 -2.65 -19.55
CA TYR A 319 16.50 -3.99 -20.13
C TYR A 319 17.61 -4.09 -21.17
N MET A 320 17.79 -3.05 -22.00
CA MET A 320 18.87 -3.03 -22.99
C MET A 320 20.25 -2.97 -22.32
N ARG A 321 20.43 -2.18 -21.25
CA ARG A 321 21.67 -2.19 -20.46
C ARG A 321 21.98 -3.60 -19.96
N VAL A 322 21.00 -4.28 -19.38
CA VAL A 322 21.19 -5.64 -18.87
C VAL A 322 21.60 -6.58 -20.00
N ALA A 323 20.93 -6.50 -21.14
CA ALA A 323 21.23 -7.31 -22.32
C ALA A 323 22.63 -7.05 -22.91
N MET A 324 23.04 -5.77 -22.99
CA MET A 324 24.39 -5.40 -23.42
C MET A 324 25.44 -5.93 -22.45
N GLY A 325 25.23 -5.78 -21.14
CA GLY A 325 26.18 -6.29 -20.14
C GLY A 325 26.37 -7.80 -20.20
N LEU A 326 25.33 -8.56 -20.55
CA LEU A 326 25.40 -10.02 -20.73
C LEU A 326 26.05 -10.45 -22.06
N SER A 327 26.09 -9.57 -23.06
CA SER A 327 26.58 -9.87 -24.42
C SER A 327 27.96 -9.26 -24.74
N LEU A 328 28.62 -8.63 -23.76
CA LEU A 328 29.94 -7.99 -23.93
C LEU A 328 31.02 -8.88 -24.58
N ASN A 329 30.96 -10.19 -24.37
CA ASN A 329 31.94 -11.14 -24.90
C ASN A 329 31.38 -12.07 -25.99
N GLU A 330 30.18 -11.79 -26.50
CA GLU A 330 29.59 -12.52 -27.61
C GLU A 330 30.28 -12.18 -28.93
N LYS A 331 30.23 -13.12 -29.89
CA LYS A 331 30.84 -12.91 -31.22
C LYS A 331 30.13 -11.82 -32.03
N ASP A 332 28.80 -11.81 -31.98
CA ASP A 332 27.94 -10.76 -32.54
C ASP A 332 27.20 -10.12 -31.35
N ARG A 333 27.87 -9.14 -30.73
CA ARG A 333 27.43 -8.52 -29.48
C ARG A 333 26.06 -7.86 -29.66
N GLU A 334 25.87 -7.11 -30.75
CA GLU A 334 24.63 -6.41 -31.03
C GLU A 334 23.46 -7.36 -31.28
N ALA A 335 23.65 -8.41 -32.08
CA ALA A 335 22.57 -9.37 -32.33
C ALA A 335 22.13 -10.06 -31.03
N ARG A 336 23.08 -10.44 -30.17
CA ARG A 336 22.78 -11.06 -28.87
C ARG A 336 22.17 -10.08 -27.88
N ALA A 337 22.62 -8.83 -27.85
CA ALA A 337 21.99 -7.80 -27.03
C ALA A 337 20.52 -7.59 -27.43
N ILE A 338 20.20 -7.54 -28.73
CA ILE A 338 18.83 -7.38 -29.22
C ILE A 338 17.95 -8.59 -28.87
N GLU A 339 18.49 -9.80 -29.00
CA GLU A 339 17.81 -11.04 -28.62
C GLU A 339 17.49 -11.08 -27.12
N PHE A 340 18.50 -10.82 -26.26
CA PHE A 340 18.33 -10.81 -24.81
C PHE A 340 17.40 -9.68 -24.36
N TYR A 341 17.51 -8.49 -24.96
CA TYR A 341 16.59 -7.39 -24.72
C TYR A 341 15.16 -7.79 -25.06
N SER A 342 14.96 -8.43 -26.22
CA SER A 342 13.63 -8.84 -26.67
C SER A 342 12.97 -9.80 -25.70
N LEU A 343 13.75 -10.74 -25.14
CA LEU A 343 13.33 -11.74 -24.17
C LEU A 343 13.03 -11.14 -22.78
N LEU A 344 13.85 -10.19 -22.32
CA LEU A 344 13.68 -9.53 -21.01
C LEU A 344 12.50 -8.54 -21.03
N SER A 345 12.42 -7.70 -22.06
CA SER A 345 11.42 -6.62 -22.13
C SER A 345 10.03 -7.09 -22.56
N SER A 346 9.88 -8.32 -23.08
CA SER A 346 8.57 -8.96 -23.28
C SER A 346 8.03 -9.66 -22.03
N PHE A 347 8.85 -9.73 -20.97
CA PHE A 347 8.59 -10.51 -19.75
C PHE A 347 8.51 -12.03 -19.94
N ASP A 348 8.95 -12.56 -21.09
CA ASP A 348 8.99 -14.02 -21.34
C ASP A 348 10.01 -14.72 -20.41
N PHE A 349 11.08 -14.02 -20.06
CA PHE A 349 12.03 -14.44 -19.05
C PHE A 349 12.55 -13.23 -18.27
N MET A 350 12.81 -13.42 -16.98
CA MET A 350 13.40 -12.40 -16.14
C MET A 350 14.67 -12.94 -15.47
N SER A 351 15.76 -12.20 -15.64
CA SER A 351 17.01 -12.52 -14.96
C SER A 351 16.87 -12.36 -13.44
N SER A 352 17.78 -12.99 -12.69
CA SER A 352 17.84 -12.83 -11.25
C SER A 352 18.11 -11.38 -10.85
N THR A 353 17.75 -11.02 -9.62
CA THR A 353 17.98 -9.69 -9.05
C THR A 353 19.43 -9.19 -9.21
N PRO A 354 20.49 -9.92 -8.84
CA PRO A 354 21.87 -9.44 -9.01
C PRO A 354 22.24 -9.16 -10.47
N THR A 355 21.77 -9.98 -11.41
CA THR A 355 21.98 -9.74 -12.85
C THR A 355 21.31 -8.43 -13.29
N LEU A 356 20.04 -8.22 -12.93
CA LEU A 356 19.32 -7.00 -13.28
C LEU A 356 19.96 -5.73 -12.70
N PHE A 357 20.46 -5.82 -11.46
CA PHE A 357 21.12 -4.70 -10.78
C PHE A 357 22.49 -4.35 -11.37
N ASN A 358 23.31 -5.38 -11.65
CA ASN A 358 24.74 -5.17 -11.85
C ASN A 358 25.20 -5.38 -13.30
N SER A 359 24.35 -5.94 -14.17
CA SER A 359 24.73 -6.10 -15.58
C SER A 359 24.93 -4.74 -16.25
N GLY A 360 26.07 -4.60 -16.93
CA GLY A 360 26.47 -3.36 -17.61
C GLY A 360 27.10 -2.30 -16.70
N THR A 361 27.24 -2.55 -15.39
CA THR A 361 27.93 -1.65 -14.46
C THR A 361 29.42 -1.96 -14.35
N ARG A 362 30.24 -1.05 -13.79
CA ARG A 362 31.69 -1.26 -13.62
C ARG A 362 32.05 -2.49 -12.78
N ARG A 363 31.14 -2.96 -11.92
CA ARG A 363 31.30 -4.16 -11.08
C ARG A 363 30.09 -5.07 -11.23
N SER A 364 30.08 -5.83 -12.32
CA SER A 364 29.01 -6.76 -12.66
C SER A 364 29.02 -8.04 -11.80
N GLN A 365 28.66 -7.94 -10.53
CA GLN A 365 28.38 -9.11 -9.69
C GLN A 365 27.02 -9.71 -10.05
N LEU A 366 26.99 -10.61 -11.04
CA LEU A 366 25.75 -11.14 -11.62
C LEU A 366 25.12 -12.27 -10.80
N SER A 367 25.91 -12.94 -9.97
CA SER A 367 25.46 -14.02 -9.09
C SER A 367 25.62 -13.61 -7.64
N SER A 368 24.66 -14.02 -6.81
CA SER A 368 24.64 -13.69 -5.39
C SER A 368 24.29 -14.88 -4.50
N CYS A 369 24.39 -16.11 -4.99
CA CYS A 369 24.14 -17.32 -4.19
C CYS A 369 25.40 -18.17 -4.21
N TYR A 370 25.96 -18.45 -3.04
CA TYR A 370 27.21 -19.20 -2.92
C TYR A 370 27.07 -20.32 -1.91
N LEU A 371 27.81 -21.40 -2.16
CA LEU A 371 27.92 -22.55 -1.27
C LEU A 371 29.39 -22.73 -0.90
N THR A 372 29.66 -22.92 0.39
CA THR A 372 30.99 -23.24 0.90
C THR A 372 30.91 -24.43 1.83
N THR A 373 32.01 -25.17 1.97
CA THR A 373 32.19 -26.23 2.97
C THR A 373 33.33 -25.83 3.89
N VAL A 374 33.11 -25.94 5.20
CA VAL A 374 34.05 -25.44 6.22
C VAL A 374 34.97 -26.58 6.64
N SER A 375 36.29 -26.33 6.61
CA SER A 375 37.30 -27.33 6.99
C SER A 375 37.42 -27.49 8.51
N ASP A 376 37.79 -28.68 9.00
CA ASP A 376 37.95 -28.98 10.43
C ASP A 376 39.33 -28.59 10.99
N ASP A 377 39.73 -27.35 10.73
CA ASP A 377 40.92 -26.72 11.27
C ASP A 377 40.68 -25.21 11.48
N LEU A 378 41.41 -24.60 12.42
CA LEU A 378 41.12 -23.24 12.83
C LEU A 378 41.37 -22.21 11.72
N GLU A 379 42.37 -22.44 10.87
CA GLU A 379 42.69 -21.55 9.75
C GLU A 379 41.56 -21.62 8.70
N GLY A 380 41.17 -22.82 8.30
CA GLY A 380 40.06 -23.07 7.38
C GLY A 380 38.71 -22.52 7.88
N ILE A 381 38.42 -22.62 9.18
CA ILE A 381 37.22 -22.04 9.78
C ILE A 381 37.21 -20.50 9.63
N TYR A 382 38.31 -19.83 9.96
CA TYR A 382 38.39 -18.38 9.87
C TYR A 382 38.50 -17.87 8.44
N ASP A 383 39.11 -18.63 7.53
CA ASP A 383 39.08 -18.34 6.09
C ASP A 383 37.65 -18.42 5.54
N ALA A 384 36.85 -19.42 5.95
CA ALA A 384 35.43 -19.49 5.56
C ALA A 384 34.63 -18.29 6.09
N ILE A 385 34.89 -17.83 7.32
CA ILE A 385 34.25 -16.62 7.88
C ILE A 385 34.66 -15.36 7.09
N LYS A 386 35.94 -15.24 6.72
CA LYS A 386 36.45 -14.16 5.87
C LYS A 386 35.79 -14.18 4.49
N GLU A 387 35.67 -15.35 3.86
CA GLU A 387 34.99 -15.53 2.58
C GLU A 387 33.51 -15.13 2.67
N ASN A 388 32.81 -15.56 3.73
CA ASN A 388 31.43 -15.14 4.00
C ASN A 388 31.31 -13.62 4.03
N ALA A 389 32.20 -12.93 4.74
CA ALA A 389 32.19 -11.46 4.80
C ALA A 389 32.43 -10.81 3.42
N LEU A 390 33.36 -11.34 2.63
CA LEU A 390 33.68 -10.81 1.30
C LEU A 390 32.55 -11.04 0.29
N LEU A 391 31.91 -12.21 0.32
CA LEU A 391 30.79 -12.55 -0.56
C LEU A 391 29.52 -11.77 -0.15
N ALA A 392 29.29 -11.57 1.15
CA ALA A 392 28.16 -10.79 1.65
C ALA A 392 28.30 -9.29 1.34
N LYS A 393 29.52 -8.75 1.14
CA LYS A 393 29.77 -7.33 0.84
C LYS A 393 28.92 -6.79 -0.32
N PHE A 394 28.61 -7.63 -1.31
CA PHE A 394 27.81 -7.26 -2.49
C PHE A 394 26.47 -7.99 -2.53
N ALA A 395 25.85 -8.18 -1.37
CA ALA A 395 24.53 -8.81 -1.23
C ALA A 395 24.47 -10.29 -1.63
N GLY A 396 25.57 -11.03 -1.43
CA GLY A 396 25.58 -12.49 -1.53
C GLY A 396 24.81 -13.16 -0.39
N GLY A 397 23.90 -14.07 -0.73
CA GLY A 397 23.36 -15.08 0.17
C GLY A 397 24.27 -16.32 0.20
N LEU A 398 24.40 -16.91 1.38
CA LEU A 398 25.42 -17.91 1.67
C LEU A 398 24.79 -19.19 2.21
N GLY A 399 25.23 -20.35 1.70
CA GLY A 399 25.03 -21.66 2.31
C GLY A 399 26.36 -22.21 2.76
N ASN A 400 26.51 -22.52 4.05
CA ASN A 400 27.74 -23.08 4.59
C ASN A 400 27.47 -24.51 5.09
N ASP A 401 28.21 -25.48 4.59
CA ASP A 401 28.27 -26.83 5.15
C ASP A 401 29.28 -26.85 6.31
N TRP A 402 28.75 -27.05 7.52
CA TRP A 402 29.51 -27.11 8.78
C TRP A 402 29.75 -28.55 9.26
N THR A 403 29.27 -29.55 8.53
CA THR A 403 29.37 -30.97 8.89
C THR A 403 30.80 -31.44 9.18
N PRO A 404 31.84 -30.99 8.45
CA PRO A 404 33.19 -31.47 8.72
C PRO A 404 33.74 -31.06 10.09
N VAL A 405 33.30 -29.92 10.64
CA VAL A 405 33.86 -29.34 11.87
C VAL A 405 33.52 -30.22 13.08
N ARG A 406 34.54 -30.58 13.87
CA ARG A 406 34.38 -31.53 14.98
C ARG A 406 33.46 -31.02 16.09
N ALA A 407 32.65 -31.95 16.60
CA ALA A 407 31.65 -31.71 17.64
C ALA A 407 32.23 -31.44 19.04
N LEU A 408 31.34 -31.06 19.97
CA LEU A 408 31.63 -30.87 21.40
C LEU A 408 32.30 -32.10 22.01
N GLY A 409 33.39 -31.86 22.77
CA GLY A 409 34.10 -32.92 23.47
C GLY A 409 35.19 -33.63 22.66
N ALA A 410 35.28 -33.40 21.34
CA ALA A 410 36.33 -33.95 20.49
C ALA A 410 37.73 -33.46 20.92
N HIS A 411 38.73 -34.35 20.88
CA HIS A 411 40.09 -34.02 21.27
C HIS A 411 40.78 -33.07 20.26
N ILE A 412 41.50 -32.06 20.77
CA ILE A 412 42.27 -31.12 19.95
C ILE A 412 43.77 -31.37 20.16
N LYS A 413 44.43 -31.88 19.11
CA LYS A 413 45.89 -32.05 19.08
C LYS A 413 46.57 -30.68 19.14
N GLY A 414 47.61 -30.53 19.96
CA GLY A 414 48.36 -29.28 20.13
C GLY A 414 47.98 -28.52 21.40
N THR A 415 46.71 -28.12 21.54
CA THR A 415 46.21 -27.47 22.77
C THR A 415 45.93 -28.47 23.90
N ASN A 416 45.85 -29.76 23.57
CA ASN A 416 45.55 -30.86 24.50
C ASN A 416 44.22 -30.65 25.26
N GLY A 417 43.28 -29.95 24.60
CA GLY A 417 41.94 -29.64 25.13
C GLY A 417 40.83 -30.39 24.41
N LYS A 418 39.58 -30.01 24.70
CA LYS A 418 38.37 -30.52 24.06
C LYS A 418 37.65 -29.40 23.29
N SER A 419 37.16 -29.72 22.10
CA SER A 419 36.33 -28.84 21.28
C SER A 419 35.05 -28.43 22.02
N GLN A 420 34.58 -27.21 21.73
CA GLN A 420 33.28 -26.71 22.19
C GLN A 420 32.17 -26.91 21.14
N GLY A 421 32.47 -27.63 20.05
CA GLY A 421 31.55 -27.90 18.97
C GLY A 421 31.44 -26.75 17.96
N VAL A 422 30.45 -26.87 17.08
CA VAL A 422 30.24 -25.92 15.96
C VAL A 422 29.61 -24.59 16.42
N VAL A 423 28.79 -24.60 17.46
CA VAL A 423 27.94 -23.46 17.84
C VAL A 423 28.71 -22.17 18.17
N PRO A 424 29.84 -22.19 18.90
CA PRO A 424 30.63 -20.98 19.12
C PRO A 424 31.11 -20.33 17.81
N PHE A 425 31.47 -21.12 16.80
CA PHE A 425 31.87 -20.59 15.49
C PHE A 425 30.66 -20.06 14.71
N LEU A 426 29.52 -20.73 14.79
CA LEU A 426 28.25 -20.24 14.22
C LEU A 426 27.82 -18.89 14.82
N LYS A 427 28.12 -18.63 16.10
CA LYS A 427 27.91 -17.30 16.70
C LYS A 427 28.78 -16.22 16.05
N VAL A 428 30.03 -16.54 15.68
CA VAL A 428 30.89 -15.61 14.94
C VAL A 428 30.33 -15.34 13.54
N VAL A 429 29.79 -16.37 12.88
CA VAL A 429 29.11 -16.21 11.57
C VAL A 429 27.87 -15.34 11.69
N ASN A 430 27.03 -15.55 12.71
CA ASN A 430 25.86 -14.73 13.01
C ASN A 430 26.23 -13.24 13.07
N ASP A 431 27.22 -12.91 13.89
CA ASP A 431 27.62 -11.52 14.10
C ASP A 431 28.32 -10.93 12.87
N THR A 432 29.00 -11.76 12.08
CA THR A 432 29.54 -11.37 10.77
C THR A 432 28.44 -11.00 9.77
N ALA A 433 27.35 -11.78 9.73
CA ALA A 433 26.20 -11.49 8.87
C ALA A 433 25.54 -10.15 9.22
N VAL A 434 25.40 -9.87 10.52
CA VAL A 434 24.89 -8.60 11.05
C VAL A 434 25.84 -7.45 10.75
N ALA A 435 27.16 -7.66 10.85
CA ALA A 435 28.14 -6.61 10.60
C ALA A 435 28.19 -6.18 9.13
N VAL A 436 28.06 -7.11 8.18
CA VAL A 436 28.26 -6.83 6.75
C VAL A 436 26.98 -6.36 6.04
N ASN A 437 25.80 -6.75 6.52
CA ASN A 437 24.48 -6.23 6.08
C ASN A 437 24.34 -5.95 4.57
N GLN A 438 24.79 -6.89 3.73
CA GLN A 438 24.68 -6.81 2.26
C GLN A 438 25.10 -5.46 1.65
N GLY A 439 26.12 -4.81 2.20
CA GLY A 439 26.58 -3.48 1.74
C GLY A 439 25.58 -2.35 2.04
N GLY A 440 24.79 -2.48 3.11
CA GLY A 440 23.82 -1.49 3.58
C GLY A 440 22.47 -1.50 2.85
N LYS A 441 22.29 -2.35 1.84
CA LYS A 441 21.05 -2.40 1.03
C LYS A 441 19.96 -3.30 1.63
N ARG A 442 20.32 -4.40 2.29
CA ARG A 442 19.41 -5.41 2.88
C ARG A 442 20.07 -6.12 4.08
N LYS A 443 19.29 -6.78 4.93
CA LYS A 443 19.86 -7.61 6.02
C LYS A 443 20.67 -8.77 5.44
N GLY A 444 21.85 -9.04 6.02
CA GLY A 444 22.67 -10.23 5.72
C GLY A 444 21.86 -11.52 5.92
N ALA A 445 22.08 -12.52 5.07
CA ALA A 445 21.44 -13.82 5.21
C ALA A 445 22.44 -14.94 4.89
N VAL A 446 22.59 -15.88 5.81
CA VAL A 446 23.48 -17.03 5.69
C VAL A 446 22.80 -18.23 6.33
N CYS A 447 22.82 -19.38 5.68
CA CYS A 447 22.26 -20.61 6.17
C CYS A 447 23.39 -21.60 6.46
N ALA A 448 23.47 -22.07 7.71
CA ALA A 448 24.35 -23.18 8.08
C ALA A 448 23.63 -24.52 7.84
N TYR A 449 24.37 -25.50 7.35
CA TYR A 449 23.93 -26.88 7.16
C TYR A 449 24.78 -27.82 8.01
N LEU A 450 24.15 -28.83 8.60
CA LEU A 450 24.78 -29.83 9.44
C LEU A 450 24.09 -31.18 9.23
N GLU A 451 24.84 -32.24 8.95
CA GLU A 451 24.26 -33.58 8.79
C GLU A 451 23.66 -34.12 10.09
N THR A 452 22.58 -34.91 9.97
CA THR A 452 21.73 -35.31 11.11
C THR A 452 22.39 -36.26 12.10
N TRP A 453 23.48 -36.92 11.72
CA TRP A 453 24.26 -37.78 12.59
C TRP A 453 25.34 -37.02 13.38
N HIS A 454 25.55 -35.73 13.08
CA HIS A 454 26.55 -34.91 13.76
C HIS A 454 26.23 -34.81 15.26
N MET A 455 27.24 -34.95 16.13
CA MET A 455 26.99 -35.04 17.58
C MET A 455 26.43 -33.74 18.19
N ASP A 456 26.62 -32.59 17.54
CA ASP A 456 26.04 -31.30 17.96
C ASP A 456 24.61 -31.05 17.42
N ILE A 457 23.98 -32.02 16.74
CA ILE A 457 22.69 -31.82 16.04
C ILE A 457 21.56 -31.33 16.96
N GLU A 458 21.48 -31.83 18.19
CA GLU A 458 20.42 -31.43 19.13
C GLU A 458 20.56 -29.96 19.54
N GLU A 459 21.79 -29.48 19.71
CA GLU A 459 22.04 -28.05 19.97
C GLU A 459 21.76 -27.20 18.74
N PHE A 460 22.14 -27.70 17.56
CA PHE A 460 21.95 -27.03 16.28
C PHE A 460 20.47 -26.72 15.99
N LEU A 461 19.56 -27.66 16.26
CA LEU A 461 18.12 -27.49 16.07
C LEU A 461 17.52 -26.40 16.98
N ASP A 462 18.18 -26.07 18.09
CA ASP A 462 17.71 -25.12 19.08
C ASP A 462 18.24 -23.69 18.87
N LEU A 463 19.13 -23.47 17.90
CA LEU A 463 19.83 -22.19 17.67
C LEU A 463 18.92 -20.98 17.45
N ARG A 464 17.70 -21.18 16.96
CA ARG A 464 16.71 -20.13 16.66
C ARG A 464 15.61 -19.97 17.71
N LYS A 465 15.64 -20.72 18.82
CA LYS A 465 14.64 -20.58 19.90
C LYS A 465 14.73 -19.20 20.55
N ASN A 466 13.58 -18.57 20.80
CA ASN A 466 13.47 -17.24 21.40
C ASN A 466 13.91 -17.16 22.87
N THR A 467 14.03 -18.31 23.56
CA THR A 467 14.41 -18.40 24.97
C THR A 467 15.56 -19.39 25.17
N GLY A 468 16.29 -19.24 26.28
CA GLY A 468 17.45 -20.06 26.63
C GLY A 468 18.72 -19.22 26.81
N ASP A 469 19.87 -19.89 26.85
CA ASP A 469 21.18 -19.22 26.94
C ASP A 469 21.55 -18.60 25.58
N ASP A 470 21.69 -17.28 25.54
CA ASP A 470 22.01 -16.52 24.31
C ASP A 470 23.37 -16.91 23.69
N ARG A 471 24.28 -17.45 24.51
CA ARG A 471 25.57 -17.97 24.02
C ARG A 471 25.41 -19.14 23.06
N ARG A 472 24.26 -19.83 23.08
CA ARG A 472 23.93 -20.98 22.24
C ARG A 472 22.78 -20.63 21.27
N ARG A 473 22.73 -19.37 20.82
CA ARG A 473 21.72 -18.84 19.88
C ARG A 473 22.35 -18.03 18.76
N THR A 474 21.77 -18.14 17.57
CA THR A 474 22.17 -17.41 16.35
C THR A 474 20.92 -16.90 15.64
N HIS A 475 20.35 -15.79 16.12
CA HIS A 475 19.05 -15.29 15.65
C HIS A 475 19.07 -14.73 14.22
N ASP A 476 20.25 -14.34 13.72
CA ASP A 476 20.46 -13.67 12.45
C ASP A 476 21.07 -14.58 11.37
N MET A 477 21.25 -15.87 11.68
CA MET A 477 21.68 -16.93 10.77
C MET A 477 20.54 -17.89 10.46
#